data_AF-A0A162IZI2-F1
#
_entry.id   AF-A0A162IZI2-F1
#
_cell.length_a   1.000
_cell.length_b   1.000
_cell.length_c   1.000
_cell.angle_alpha   90.00
_cell.angle_beta   90.00
_cell.angle_gamma   90.00
#
_symmetry.space_group_name_H-M   'P 1'
#
loop_
_entity.id
_entity.type
_entity.pdbx_description
1 polymer ?
#
loop_
_entity_poly.entity_id
_entity_poly.type
_entity_poly.pdbx_seq_one_letter_code
_entity_poly.pdbx_strand_id
1 'polypeptide(L)'
;MTDGNTILESELSREREYVAALYARLDELIAHARQALDTVRIESVGGNHQSRSERDAYARLYEDRIRSLTGADDRLAFGRLTLADGDSEHRYIGRIGLRDDEQDTLLLDWRAPQSAAFYQATAARPMGTRARRHLTTRARGPPLRGRGLRRGAAARGHGAPGRGRADGRARGPAHRSDA
;
A
#
# COMPACT_ATOMS: atom_id res chain seq x y z
N MET A 1 22.03 -27.14 -7.34
CA MET A 1 22.16 -26.23 -6.16
C MET A 1 22.09 -24.78 -6.64
N THR A 2 21.15 -24.47 -7.55
CA THR A 2 21.15 -23.24 -8.36
C THR A 2 19.83 -22.47 -8.25
N ASP A 3 18.79 -23.08 -7.66
CA ASP A 3 17.42 -22.55 -7.69
C ASP A 3 17.22 -21.33 -6.77
N GLY A 4 17.96 -21.25 -5.66
CA GLY A 4 17.84 -20.14 -4.71
C GLY A 4 18.35 -18.79 -5.22
N ASN A 5 19.36 -18.81 -6.10
CA ASN A 5 19.92 -17.58 -6.67
C ASN A 5 18.99 -17.04 -7.78
N THR A 6 18.49 -17.91 -8.66
CA THR A 6 17.58 -17.55 -9.75
C THR A 6 16.25 -16.99 -9.23
N ILE A 7 15.70 -17.56 -8.15
CA ILE A 7 14.48 -17.03 -7.52
C ILE A 7 14.72 -15.62 -6.97
N LEU A 8 15.83 -15.41 -6.25
CA LEU A 8 16.17 -14.10 -5.68
C LEU A 8 16.37 -13.04 -6.78
N GLU A 9 17.06 -13.39 -7.86
CA GLU A 9 17.25 -12.51 -9.01
C GLU A 9 15.93 -12.14 -9.67
N SER A 10 15.02 -13.10 -9.88
CA SER A 10 13.69 -12.84 -10.45
C SER A 10 12.84 -11.91 -9.58
N GLU A 11 12.88 -12.10 -8.26
CA GLU A 11 12.17 -11.25 -7.30
C GLU A 11 12.74 -9.83 -7.26
N LEU A 12 14.06 -9.69 -7.38
CA LEU A 12 14.70 -8.38 -7.46
C LEU A 12 14.37 -7.66 -8.78
N SER A 13 14.30 -8.37 -9.90
CA SER A 13 13.90 -7.79 -11.19
C SER A 13 12.47 -7.27 -11.14
N ARG A 14 11.51 -8.06 -10.65
CA ARG A 14 10.12 -7.62 -10.45
C ARG A 14 10.01 -6.40 -9.56
N GLU A 15 10.78 -6.37 -8.47
CA GLU A 15 10.77 -5.24 -7.55
C GLU A 15 11.36 -3.97 -8.19
N ARG A 16 12.41 -4.11 -9.02
CA ARG A 16 12.98 -3.00 -9.78
C ARG A 16 11.99 -2.45 -10.80
N GLU A 17 11.33 -3.32 -11.55
CA GLU A 17 10.29 -2.95 -12.52
C GLU A 17 9.13 -2.23 -11.83
N TYR A 18 8.69 -2.74 -10.67
CA TYR A 18 7.63 -2.11 -9.90
C TYR A 18 8.02 -0.71 -9.41
N VAL A 19 9.21 -0.56 -8.84
CA VAL A 19 9.72 0.75 -8.40
C VAL A 19 9.88 1.71 -9.58
N ALA A 20 10.32 1.23 -10.75
CA ALA A 20 10.37 2.04 -11.96
C ALA A 20 8.98 2.51 -12.41
N ALA A 21 7.96 1.66 -12.33
CA ALA A 21 6.58 2.02 -12.64
C ALA A 21 6.04 3.10 -11.67
N LEU A 22 6.41 3.03 -10.38
CA LEU A 22 6.04 4.08 -9.41
C LEU A 22 6.64 5.45 -9.79
N TYR A 23 7.89 5.47 -10.25
CA TYR A 23 8.53 6.70 -10.72
C TYR A 23 7.90 7.22 -12.02
N ALA A 24 7.57 6.34 -12.97
CA ALA A 24 6.85 6.72 -14.17
C ALA A 24 5.49 7.37 -13.83
N ARG A 25 4.74 6.76 -12.91
CA ARG A 25 3.47 7.34 -12.43
C ARG A 25 3.66 8.67 -11.71
N LEU A 26 4.74 8.84 -10.94
CA LEU A 26 5.06 10.12 -10.31
C LEU A 26 5.31 11.20 -11.37
N ASP A 27 6.07 10.90 -12.41
CA ASP A 27 6.37 11.83 -13.50
C ASP A 27 5.09 12.21 -14.27
N GLU A 28 4.19 11.26 -14.53
CA GLU A 28 2.86 11.51 -15.12
C GLU A 28 2.03 12.49 -14.28
N LEU A 29 1.93 12.26 -12.96
CA LEU A 29 1.18 13.13 -12.06
C LEU A 29 1.78 14.55 -11.99
N ILE A 30 3.10 14.67 -12.05
CA ILE A 30 3.78 15.95 -12.12
C ILE A 30 3.47 16.66 -13.44
N ALA A 31 3.52 15.93 -14.57
CA ALA A 31 3.20 16.47 -15.88
C ALA A 31 1.75 16.97 -15.96
N HIS A 32 0.79 16.18 -15.47
CA HIS A 32 -0.61 16.57 -15.40
C HIS A 32 -0.83 17.82 -14.54
N ALA A 33 -0.20 17.90 -13.36
CA ALA A 33 -0.32 19.07 -12.49
C ALA A 33 0.28 20.34 -13.13
N ARG A 34 1.39 20.20 -13.87
CA ARG A 34 1.99 21.32 -14.63
C ARG A 34 1.09 21.78 -15.76
N GLN A 35 0.54 20.87 -16.54
CA GLN A 35 -0.40 21.20 -17.61
C GLN A 35 -1.62 21.94 -17.08
N ALA A 36 -2.20 21.48 -15.95
CA ALA A 36 -3.32 22.16 -15.32
C ALA A 36 -2.97 23.57 -14.82
N LEU A 37 -1.77 23.76 -14.24
CA LEU A 37 -1.27 25.06 -13.84
C LEU A 37 -1.11 26.01 -15.03
N ASP A 38 -0.56 25.52 -16.15
CA ASP A 38 -0.38 26.31 -17.36
C ASP A 38 -1.71 26.74 -17.96
N THR A 39 -2.71 25.85 -18.01
CA THR A 39 -4.08 26.18 -18.44
C THR A 39 -4.68 27.31 -17.60
N VAL A 40 -4.63 27.20 -16.26
CA VAL A 40 -5.15 28.26 -15.36
C VAL A 40 -4.44 29.59 -15.55
N ARG A 41 -3.14 29.58 -15.85
CA ARG A 41 -2.35 30.78 -16.10
C ARG A 41 -2.66 31.42 -17.46
N ILE A 42 -2.90 30.63 -18.51
CA ILE A 42 -3.26 31.12 -19.85
C ILE A 42 -4.66 31.73 -19.85
N GLU A 43 -5.61 31.08 -19.15
CA GLU A 43 -6.97 31.60 -18.94
C GLU A 43 -7.00 32.91 -18.13
N SER A 44 -5.85 33.39 -17.64
CA SER A 44 -5.72 34.62 -16.87
C SER A 44 -6.11 35.91 -17.62
N VAL A 45 -6.15 35.87 -18.96
CA VAL A 45 -6.42 37.04 -19.83
C VAL A 45 -7.91 37.38 -19.87
N GLY A 46 -8.35 38.31 -19.01
CA GLY A 46 -9.67 38.94 -19.07
C GLY A 46 -10.75 38.28 -18.19
N GLY A 47 -11.03 38.89 -17.03
CA GLY A 47 -12.07 38.44 -16.09
C GLY A 47 -12.26 39.41 -14.93
N ASN A 48 -13.39 39.35 -14.24
CA ASN A 48 -13.70 40.18 -13.07
C ASN A 48 -12.82 39.82 -11.85
N HIS A 49 -12.91 40.58 -10.75
CA HIS A 49 -12.06 40.36 -9.57
C HIS A 49 -12.22 38.95 -8.96
N GLN A 50 -13.44 38.41 -8.95
CA GLN A 50 -13.73 37.07 -8.43
C GLN A 50 -13.06 35.97 -9.26
N SER A 51 -13.13 36.08 -10.60
CA SER A 51 -12.43 35.14 -11.50
C SER A 51 -10.91 35.17 -11.29
N ARG A 52 -10.33 36.32 -10.93
CA ARG A 52 -8.89 36.40 -10.58
C ARG A 52 -8.59 35.64 -9.29
N SER A 53 -9.39 35.83 -8.25
CA SER A 53 -9.20 35.18 -6.95
C SER A 53 -9.35 33.66 -7.01
N GLU A 54 -10.35 33.15 -7.76
CA GLU A 54 -10.54 31.71 -7.96
C GLU A 54 -9.35 31.09 -8.70
N ARG A 55 -8.84 31.75 -9.75
CA ARG A 55 -7.65 31.30 -10.48
C ARG A 55 -6.39 31.29 -9.62
N ASP A 56 -6.17 32.33 -8.82
CA ASP A 56 -5.03 32.37 -7.89
C ASP A 56 -5.09 31.22 -6.89
N ALA A 57 -6.30 30.85 -6.43
CA ALA A 57 -6.48 29.69 -5.55
C ALA A 57 -6.14 28.38 -6.27
N TYR A 58 -6.60 28.18 -7.51
CA TYR A 58 -6.26 26.99 -8.30
C TYR A 58 -4.77 26.92 -8.65
N ALA A 59 -4.15 28.04 -9.01
CA ALA A 59 -2.72 28.10 -9.30
C ALA A 59 -1.89 27.67 -8.08
N ARG A 60 -2.22 28.19 -6.89
CA ARG A 60 -1.57 27.78 -5.63
C ARG A 60 -1.79 26.30 -5.33
N LEU A 61 -3.00 25.78 -5.55
CA LEU A 61 -3.31 24.36 -5.37
C LEU A 61 -2.41 23.46 -6.24
N TYR A 62 -2.25 23.80 -7.53
CA TYR A 62 -1.39 23.02 -8.43
C TYR A 62 0.10 23.18 -8.12
N GLU A 63 0.54 24.39 -7.73
CA GLU A 63 1.92 24.62 -7.29
C GLU A 63 2.27 23.81 -6.03
N ASP A 64 1.37 23.78 -5.04
CA ASP A 64 1.53 22.97 -3.83
C ASP A 64 1.53 21.48 -4.16
N ARG A 65 0.69 21.04 -5.09
CA ARG A 65 0.67 19.65 -5.57
C ARG A 65 1.99 19.27 -6.24
N ILE A 66 2.52 20.10 -7.13
CA ILE A 66 3.83 19.88 -7.78
C ILE A 66 4.93 19.83 -6.73
N ARG A 67 4.94 20.75 -5.75
CA ARG A 67 5.94 20.76 -4.67
C ARG A 67 5.88 19.48 -3.83
N SER A 68 4.68 19.01 -3.51
CA SER A 68 4.50 17.75 -2.76
C SER A 68 4.99 16.53 -3.55
N LEU A 69 4.68 16.43 -4.84
CA LEU A 69 5.11 15.32 -5.70
C LEU A 69 6.62 15.32 -5.91
N THR A 70 7.20 16.46 -6.27
CA THR A 70 8.65 16.60 -6.50
C THR A 70 9.48 16.41 -5.22
N GLY A 71 8.96 16.83 -4.06
CA GLY A 71 9.60 16.59 -2.76
C GLY A 71 9.69 15.11 -2.37
N ALA A 72 8.91 14.23 -3.01
CA ALA A 72 8.93 12.79 -2.79
C ALA A 72 9.85 12.02 -3.75
N ASP A 73 10.47 12.69 -4.73
CA ASP A 73 11.34 12.06 -5.74
C ASP A 73 12.53 11.33 -5.08
N ASP A 74 13.12 11.96 -4.06
CA ASP A 74 14.14 11.32 -3.23
C ASP A 74 13.51 10.25 -2.33
N ARG A 75 13.85 9.00 -2.63
CA ARG A 75 13.42 7.81 -1.88
C ARG A 75 11.89 7.65 -1.83
N LEU A 76 11.27 7.69 -3.01
CA LEU A 76 9.82 7.54 -3.19
C LEU A 76 9.24 6.34 -2.44
N ALA A 77 9.79 5.15 -2.70
CA ALA A 77 9.46 3.92 -2.01
C ALA A 77 10.63 3.46 -1.12
N PHE A 78 10.35 3.08 0.11
CA PHE A 78 11.38 2.64 1.08
C PHE A 78 11.03 1.35 1.80
N GLY A 79 9.81 0.83 1.61
CA GLY A 79 9.35 -0.37 2.31
C GLY A 79 8.47 -1.24 1.43
N ARG A 80 8.50 -2.55 1.70
CA ARG A 80 7.59 -3.54 1.14
C ARG A 80 7.03 -4.40 2.26
N LEU A 81 5.73 -4.56 2.28
CA LEU A 81 4.98 -5.50 3.10
C LEU A 81 4.48 -6.65 2.24
N THR A 82 4.60 -7.86 2.76
CA THR A 82 3.96 -9.06 2.20
C THR A 82 2.80 -9.43 3.11
N LEU A 83 1.61 -9.53 2.55
CA LEU A 83 0.40 -9.85 3.32
C LEU A 83 0.33 -11.33 3.65
N ALA A 84 -0.45 -11.66 4.68
CA ALA A 84 -0.69 -13.04 5.09
C ALA A 84 -1.79 -13.70 4.24
N ASP A 85 -2.77 -12.91 3.80
CA ASP A 85 -3.89 -13.36 2.97
C ASP A 85 -3.47 -13.29 1.50
N GLY A 86 -2.84 -14.35 1.01
CA GLY A 86 -2.38 -14.48 -0.38
C GLY A 86 -0.86 -14.44 -0.51
N ASP A 87 -0.28 -15.50 -1.09
CA ASP A 87 1.18 -15.66 -1.21
C ASP A 87 1.86 -14.61 -2.12
N SER A 88 1.10 -13.73 -2.78
CA SER A 88 1.59 -12.75 -3.76
C SER A 88 1.11 -11.30 -3.55
N GLU A 89 0.30 -10.99 -2.53
CA GLU A 89 -0.12 -9.59 -2.33
C GLU A 89 1.00 -8.80 -1.62
N HIS A 90 1.52 -7.81 -2.35
CA HIS A 90 2.58 -6.92 -1.87
C HIS A 90 2.03 -5.51 -1.74
N ARG A 91 2.37 -4.84 -0.64
CA ARG A 91 2.09 -3.41 -0.45
C ARG A 91 3.39 -2.66 -0.30
N TYR A 92 3.57 -1.66 -1.15
CA TYR A 92 4.71 -0.77 -1.09
C TYR A 92 4.39 0.42 -0.19
N ILE A 93 5.38 0.83 0.61
CA ILE A 93 5.28 1.96 1.52
C ILE A 93 6.26 3.04 1.07
N GLY A 94 5.77 4.27 0.98
CA GLY A 94 6.51 5.41 0.46
C GLY A 94 6.21 6.73 1.16
N ARG A 95 6.86 7.78 0.67
CA ARG A 95 6.72 9.14 1.22
C ARG A 95 5.38 9.79 0.92
N ILE A 96 4.75 9.37 -0.18
CA ILE A 96 3.44 9.83 -0.63
C ILE A 96 2.61 8.64 -1.08
N GLY A 97 1.29 8.80 -1.09
CA GLY A 97 0.37 7.84 -1.69
C GLY A 97 0.33 8.00 -3.22
N LEU A 98 0.45 6.90 -3.95
CA LEU A 98 0.25 6.84 -5.41
C LEU A 98 -0.87 5.86 -5.73
N ARG A 99 -1.65 6.23 -6.75
CA ARG A 99 -2.71 5.41 -7.33
C ARG A 99 -2.56 5.38 -8.85
N ASP A 100 -3.01 4.31 -9.47
CA ASP A 100 -3.17 4.24 -10.92
C ASP A 100 -4.41 5.01 -11.37
N ASP A 101 -4.82 4.80 -12.61
CA ASP A 101 -5.97 5.48 -13.21
C ASP A 101 -7.29 4.88 -12.70
N GLU A 102 -7.31 3.59 -12.37
CA GLU A 102 -8.41 2.84 -11.77
C GLU A 102 -8.64 3.14 -10.28
N GLN A 103 -7.78 3.97 -9.67
CA GLN A 103 -7.77 4.32 -8.24
C GLN A 103 -7.26 3.20 -7.32
N ASP A 104 -6.65 2.15 -7.89
CA ASP A 104 -5.97 1.13 -7.11
C ASP A 104 -4.67 1.69 -6.53
N THR A 105 -4.33 1.20 -5.33
CA THR A 105 -3.19 1.75 -4.58
C THR A 105 -1.88 1.12 -5.02
N LEU A 106 -1.03 1.91 -5.66
CA LEU A 106 0.32 1.51 -6.05
C LEU A 106 1.35 1.71 -4.92
N LEU A 107 1.22 2.80 -4.17
CA LEU A 107 2.12 3.14 -3.07
C LEU A 107 1.31 3.70 -1.91
N LEU A 108 1.50 3.12 -0.72
CA LEU A 108 0.88 3.62 0.50
C LEU A 108 1.74 4.72 1.12
N ASP A 109 1.07 5.80 1.52
CA ASP A 109 1.67 6.84 2.36
C ASP A 109 1.99 6.27 3.75
N TRP A 110 3.22 6.49 4.23
CA TRP A 110 3.69 6.09 5.55
C TRP A 110 2.90 6.70 6.72
N ARG A 111 2.17 7.79 6.48
CA ARG A 111 1.30 8.44 7.47
C ARG A 111 -0.08 7.80 7.53
N ALA A 112 -0.46 7.02 6.52
CA ALA A 112 -1.77 6.41 6.45
C ALA A 112 -1.88 5.25 7.46
N PRO A 113 -3.02 5.08 8.16
CA PRO A 113 -3.21 3.98 9.11
C PRO A 113 -2.96 2.59 8.54
N GLN A 114 -3.23 2.40 7.24
CA GLN A 114 -2.98 1.13 6.53
C GLN A 114 -1.49 0.78 6.46
N SER A 115 -0.58 1.74 6.61
CA SER A 115 0.86 1.52 6.66
C SER A 115 1.38 1.13 8.05
N ALA A 116 0.53 1.21 9.10
CA ALA A 116 0.95 1.01 10.49
C ALA A 116 1.62 -0.35 10.72
N ALA A 117 1.19 -1.39 10.00
CA ALA A 117 1.79 -2.72 10.07
C ALA A 117 3.29 -2.72 9.73
N PHE A 118 3.78 -1.78 8.90
CA PHE A 118 5.20 -1.65 8.61
C PHE A 118 6.04 -1.35 9.86
N TYR A 119 5.52 -0.48 10.73
CA TYR A 119 6.21 -0.02 11.93
C TYR A 119 5.86 -0.85 13.17
N GLN A 120 4.61 -1.31 13.27
CA GLN A 120 4.05 -1.89 14.48
C GLN A 120 3.96 -3.42 14.47
N ALA A 121 3.98 -4.06 13.28
CA ALA A 121 3.84 -5.51 13.22
C ALA A 121 5.01 -6.21 13.91
N THR A 122 4.67 -7.21 14.71
CA THR A 122 5.60 -8.09 15.42
C THR A 122 5.22 -9.54 15.20
N ALA A 123 6.10 -10.49 15.54
CA ALA A 123 5.78 -11.91 15.43
C ALA A 123 4.54 -12.31 16.26
N ALA A 124 4.32 -11.66 17.41
CA ALA A 124 3.15 -11.88 18.27
C ALA A 124 1.89 -11.16 17.78
N ARG A 125 2.04 -10.07 17.02
CA ARG A 125 0.94 -9.30 16.42
C ARG A 125 1.30 -8.95 14.97
N PRO A 126 1.05 -9.87 14.02
CA PRO A 126 1.48 -9.70 12.63
C PRO A 126 0.68 -8.64 11.85
N MET A 127 -0.48 -8.21 12.34
CA MET A 127 -1.33 -7.16 11.73
C MET A 127 -1.60 -7.43 10.23
N GLY A 128 -1.87 -8.69 9.86
CA GLY A 128 -2.13 -9.10 8.48
C GLY A 128 -0.89 -9.20 7.59
N THR A 129 0.32 -9.09 8.15
CA THR A 129 1.59 -9.15 7.39
C THR A 129 2.39 -10.40 7.72
N ARG A 130 3.01 -10.98 6.70
CA ARG A 130 3.88 -12.17 6.79
C ARG A 130 5.36 -11.81 6.78
N ALA A 131 5.73 -10.78 6.03
CA ALA A 131 7.11 -10.33 5.91
C ALA A 131 7.17 -8.82 5.67
N ARG A 132 8.28 -8.22 6.10
CA ARG A 132 8.62 -6.82 5.80
C ARG A 132 10.03 -6.73 5.26
N ARG A 133 10.24 -5.82 4.32
CA ARG A 133 11.55 -5.54 3.73
C ARG A 133 11.74 -4.03 3.59
N HIS A 134 12.94 -3.56 3.92
CA HIS A 134 13.34 -2.18 3.66
C HIS A 134 14.00 -2.11 2.28
N LEU A 135 13.57 -1.13 1.49
CA LEU A 135 14.13 -0.82 0.18
C LEU A 135 15.12 0.32 0.32
N THR A 136 16.28 0.15 -0.30
CA THR A 136 17.31 1.17 -0.40
C THR A 136 17.49 1.52 -1.86
N THR A 137 16.87 2.62 -2.26
CA THR A 137 16.98 3.23 -3.58
C THR A 137 17.94 4.41 -3.45
N ARG A 138 18.94 4.52 -4.32
CA ARG A 138 19.62 5.81 -4.53
C ARG A 138 18.73 6.66 -5.45
N ALA A 139 18.85 7.98 -5.35
CA ALA A 139 18.15 8.93 -6.22
C ALA A 139 18.17 8.47 -7.70
N ARG A 140 17.02 8.59 -8.38
CA ARG A 140 16.69 8.11 -9.74
C ARG A 140 17.65 7.03 -10.24
N GLY A 141 17.58 5.85 -9.62
CA GLY A 141 18.34 4.67 -10.02
C GLY A 141 17.68 3.39 -9.51
N PRO A 142 17.97 2.22 -10.11
CA PRO A 142 17.35 0.96 -9.69
C PRO A 142 17.67 0.66 -8.22
N PRO A 143 16.71 0.13 -7.42
CA PRO A 143 16.95 -0.22 -6.03
C PRO A 143 18.12 -1.20 -5.88
N LEU A 144 19.01 -0.89 -4.93
CA LEU A 144 20.11 -1.76 -4.51
C LEU A 144 19.68 -2.48 -3.24
N ARG A 145 19.72 -3.82 -3.31
CA ARG A 145 19.64 -4.81 -2.22
C ARG A 145 19.08 -4.31 -0.87
N GLY A 146 17.80 -4.57 -0.61
CA GLY A 146 17.22 -4.37 0.71
C GLY A 146 17.80 -5.34 1.76
N ARG A 147 18.16 -4.85 2.95
CA ARG A 147 18.54 -5.69 4.10
C ARG A 147 17.28 -6.38 4.64
N GLY A 148 17.05 -7.64 4.27
CA GLY A 148 15.94 -8.44 4.77
C GLY A 148 16.12 -8.79 6.25
N LEU A 149 15.12 -8.50 7.09
CA LEU A 149 15.01 -9.14 8.39
C LEU A 149 14.44 -10.55 8.16
N ARG A 150 15.11 -11.56 8.75
CA ARG A 150 14.77 -12.98 8.63
C ARG A 150 13.28 -13.23 8.94
N ARG A 151 12.68 -14.18 8.19
CA ARG A 151 11.38 -14.80 8.48
C ARG A 151 11.21 -15.00 9.98
N GLY A 152 10.32 -14.22 10.61
CA GLY A 152 9.75 -14.59 11.90
C GLY A 152 8.89 -15.83 11.68
N ALA A 153 9.19 -16.90 12.41
CA ALA A 153 8.51 -18.18 12.31
C ALA A 153 6.98 -18.00 12.36
N ALA A 154 6.30 -18.62 11.40
CA ALA A 154 4.85 -18.76 11.42
C ALA A 154 4.46 -19.46 12.73
N ALA A 155 3.79 -18.73 13.62
CA ALA A 155 3.06 -19.33 14.71
C ALA A 155 1.93 -20.17 14.09
N ARG A 156 2.12 -21.49 14.07
CA ARG A 156 1.07 -22.46 13.75
C ARG A 156 0.00 -22.31 14.83
N GLY A 157 -1.13 -21.70 14.49
CA GLY A 157 -2.32 -21.69 15.33
C GLY A 157 -2.78 -23.13 15.56
N HIS A 158 -2.71 -23.56 16.81
CA HIS A 158 -3.33 -24.79 17.31
C HIS A 158 -4.84 -24.72 17.07
N GLY A 159 -5.38 -25.67 16.32
CA GLY A 159 -6.81 -25.91 16.23
C GLY A 159 -7.34 -26.38 17.58
N ALA A 160 -8.32 -25.66 18.12
CA ALA A 160 -9.10 -26.13 19.26
C ALA A 160 -10.15 -27.15 18.74
N PRO A 161 -10.20 -28.39 19.24
CA PRO A 161 -11.27 -29.30 18.91
C PRO A 161 -12.55 -28.92 19.67
N GLY A 162 -13.59 -28.56 18.92
CA GLY A 162 -14.95 -28.43 19.42
C GLY A 162 -15.44 -29.78 19.95
N ARG A 163 -15.74 -29.83 21.26
CA ARG A 163 -16.37 -30.99 21.89
C ARG A 163 -17.83 -31.07 21.44
N GLY A 164 -18.11 -31.98 20.51
CA GLY A 164 -19.45 -32.50 20.30
C GLY A 164 -19.85 -33.37 21.49
N ARG A 165 -20.87 -32.97 22.24
CA ARG A 165 -21.65 -33.87 23.08
C ARG A 165 -22.89 -34.30 22.30
N ALA A 166 -22.87 -35.54 21.86
CA ALA A 166 -24.07 -36.29 21.54
C ALA A 166 -24.66 -36.80 22.86
N ASP A 167 -25.92 -36.46 23.13
CA ASP A 167 -26.76 -37.23 24.04
C ASP A 167 -27.93 -37.76 23.22
N GLY A 168 -28.08 -39.08 23.25
CA GLY A 168 -29.09 -39.81 22.50
C GLY A 168 -30.12 -40.44 23.41
N ARG A 169 -31.39 -40.32 22.98
CA ARG A 169 -32.57 -41.17 23.29
C ARG A 169 -33.08 -41.05 24.76
N ALA A 170 -34.37 -41.16 25.06
CA ALA A 170 -35.42 -41.98 24.45
C ALA A 170 -36.84 -41.39 24.64
N ARG A 171 -37.77 -42.00 23.89
CA ARG A 171 -39.22 -41.76 23.83
C ARG A 171 -39.98 -42.19 25.09
N GLY A 172 -41.13 -41.56 25.32
CA GLY A 172 -42.26 -42.08 26.11
C GLY A 172 -43.41 -41.06 26.19
N PRO A 173 -44.66 -41.38 25.78
CA PRO A 173 -45.73 -40.39 25.61
C PRO A 173 -46.77 -40.36 26.75
N ALA A 174 -47.52 -39.24 26.76
CA ALA A 174 -48.91 -39.01 27.19
C ALA A 174 -49.35 -39.34 28.64
N HIS A 175 -49.87 -38.31 29.33
CA HIS A 175 -51.16 -38.40 30.04
C HIS A 175 -51.81 -37.02 30.19
N ARG A 176 -53.14 -36.99 30.03
CA ARG A 176 -54.07 -35.85 30.10
C ARG A 176 -54.44 -35.47 31.54
N SER A 177 -55.15 -34.33 31.63
CA SER A 177 -56.05 -33.83 32.71
C SER A 177 -55.35 -32.92 33.74
N ASP A 178 -55.91 -31.84 34.25
CA ASP A 178 -57.22 -31.16 34.11
C ASP A 178 -57.05 -29.73 34.67
N ALA A 179 -57.85 -28.77 34.19
CA ALA A 179 -58.27 -27.49 34.78
C ALA A 179 -58.52 -26.42 33.70
#